data_AF-A0A420HL48-F1
#
_entry.id   AF-A0A420HL48-F1
#
_cell.length_a   1.000
_cell.length_b   1.000
_cell.length_c   1.000
_cell.angle_alpha   90.00
_cell.angle_beta   90.00
_cell.angle_gamma   90.00
#
_symmetry.space_group_name_H-M   'P 1'
#
loop_
_entity.id
_entity.type
_entity.pdbx_description
1 polymer ?
#
loop_
_entity_poly.entity_id
_entity_poly.type
_entity_poly.pdbx_seq_one_letter_code
_entity_poly.pdbx_strand_id
1 'polypeptide(L)'
;MELQQGVTTDSPNPENMMITETFNWKRRKFPVWDGEKLSFNSHVRELEDCTKIDRDLKGTNRAVRYDLNYLLPSKAKPKVSIFYVGAGSIDWDYRKFIAHIKKTFSNKKEKEDKQELLTQLKQRDNKRLIYRLLSSF
;
A
#
# COMPACT_ATOMS: atom_id res chain seq x y z
N MET A 1 -55.56 28.55 -36.05
CA MET A 1 -55.87 29.04 -34.70
C MET A 1 -54.81 28.49 -33.78
N GLU A 2 -54.11 29.40 -33.12
CA GLU A 2 -52.84 29.21 -32.41
C GLU A 2 -52.96 28.46 -31.05
N LEU A 3 -51.83 27.86 -30.67
CA LEU A 3 -51.16 27.76 -29.34
C LEU A 3 -52.05 27.60 -28.08
N GLN A 4 -51.74 26.69 -27.16
CA GLN A 4 -50.64 26.89 -26.22
C GLN A 4 -50.14 25.61 -25.54
N GLN A 5 -48.81 25.58 -25.38
CA GLN A 5 -48.03 24.66 -24.55
C GLN A 5 -48.18 25.06 -23.07
N GLY A 6 -48.45 24.08 -22.20
CA GLY A 6 -48.30 24.22 -20.76
C GLY A 6 -46.88 23.83 -20.35
N VAL A 7 -46.04 24.83 -20.07
CA VAL A 7 -44.73 24.67 -19.43
C VAL A 7 -44.95 24.51 -17.93
N THR A 8 -44.66 23.33 -17.39
CA THR A 8 -44.49 23.16 -15.93
C THR A 8 -43.01 23.28 -15.62
N THR A 9 -42.63 24.41 -15.02
CA THR A 9 -41.31 24.64 -14.42
C THR A 9 -41.20 23.81 -13.15
N ASP A 10 -40.63 22.61 -13.23
CA ASP A 10 -40.12 21.93 -12.05
C ASP A 10 -38.77 22.56 -11.68
N SER A 11 -38.85 23.45 -10.69
CA SER A 11 -37.70 24.03 -9.99
C SER A 11 -36.70 22.94 -9.59
N PRO A 12 -35.38 23.14 -9.80
CA PRO A 12 -34.39 22.21 -9.28
C PRO A 12 -34.40 22.25 -7.75
N ASN A 13 -34.76 21.12 -7.14
CA ASN A 13 -34.73 20.90 -5.70
C ASN A 13 -33.30 21.18 -5.16
N PRO A 14 -33.10 22.13 -4.23
CA PRO A 14 -31.78 22.47 -3.70
C PRO A 14 -31.16 21.34 -2.85
N GLU A 15 -31.89 20.29 -2.50
CA GLU A 15 -31.38 19.17 -1.70
C GLU A 15 -30.51 18.17 -2.48
N ASN A 16 -30.51 18.22 -3.82
CA ASN A 16 -29.61 17.39 -4.65
C ASN A 16 -28.23 18.03 -4.89
N MET A 17 -27.97 19.24 -4.36
CA MET A 17 -26.67 19.92 -4.48
C MET A 17 -25.65 19.49 -3.42
N MET A 18 -25.96 18.53 -2.55
CA MET A 18 -24.97 17.93 -1.66
C MET A 18 -24.55 16.55 -2.18
N ILE A 19 -23.25 16.43 -2.42
CA ILE A 19 -22.52 15.18 -2.68
C ILE A 19 -22.61 14.64 -4.12
N THR A 20 -22.40 15.51 -5.10
CA THR A 20 -21.57 15.13 -6.26
C THR A 20 -20.38 16.07 -6.35
N GLU A 21 -19.65 16.20 -5.24
CA GLU A 21 -18.20 16.24 -5.38
C GLU A 21 -17.82 14.88 -5.97
N THR A 22 -17.82 14.82 -7.30
CA THR A 22 -16.97 13.89 -8.03
C THR A 22 -15.56 14.15 -7.51
N PHE A 23 -15.20 13.44 -6.44
CA PHE A 23 -13.86 13.35 -5.92
C PHE A 23 -13.06 12.82 -7.09
N ASN A 24 -12.50 13.74 -7.87
CA ASN A 24 -11.57 13.47 -8.96
C ASN A 24 -10.29 12.98 -8.28
N TRP A 25 -10.37 11.76 -7.76
CA TRP A 25 -9.27 11.06 -7.15
C TRP A 25 -8.27 10.79 -8.27
N LYS A 26 -7.35 11.73 -8.46
CA LYS A 26 -6.13 11.47 -9.20
C LYS A 26 -5.42 10.38 -8.41
N ARG A 27 -5.32 9.18 -9.01
CA ARG A 27 -4.56 8.06 -8.45
C ARG A 27 -3.26 8.62 -7.89
N ARG A 28 -3.03 8.45 -6.59
CA ARG A 28 -1.75 8.85 -5.99
C ARG A 28 -0.63 8.22 -6.81
N LYS A 29 0.43 8.97 -7.05
CA LYS A 29 1.65 8.41 -7.63
C LYS A 29 2.27 7.54 -6.55
N PHE A 30 1.84 6.29 -6.49
CA PHE A 30 2.44 5.32 -5.60
C PHE A 30 3.91 5.13 -5.98
N PRO A 31 4.78 4.84 -5.01
CA PRO A 31 6.17 4.52 -5.26
C PRO A 31 6.24 3.34 -6.23
N VAL A 32 6.89 3.55 -7.39
CA VAL A 32 7.10 2.49 -8.37
C VAL A 32 8.16 1.56 -7.81
N TRP A 33 7.79 0.31 -7.58
CA TRP A 33 8.73 -0.75 -7.26
C TRP A 33 9.23 -1.41 -8.54
N ASP A 34 10.53 -1.60 -8.65
CA ASP A 34 11.22 -2.24 -9.77
C ASP A 34 11.08 -3.77 -9.79
N GLY A 35 10.58 -4.35 -8.70
CA GLY A 35 10.48 -5.79 -8.50
C GLY A 35 11.69 -6.39 -7.77
N GLU A 36 12.64 -5.57 -7.31
CA GLU A 36 13.82 -6.01 -6.57
C GLU A 36 13.51 -6.28 -5.10
N LYS A 37 14.00 -7.40 -4.56
CA LYS A 37 13.73 -7.79 -3.17
C LYS A 37 14.34 -6.82 -2.14
N LEU A 38 15.41 -6.11 -2.50
CA LEU A 38 16.11 -5.18 -1.60
C LEU A 38 15.29 -3.91 -1.32
N SER A 39 14.58 -3.39 -2.33
CA SER A 39 13.72 -2.20 -2.21
C SER A 39 12.32 -2.53 -1.69
N PHE A 40 11.94 -3.82 -1.68
CA PHE A 40 10.59 -4.26 -1.35
C PHE A 40 10.12 -3.89 0.07
N ASN A 41 10.99 -3.98 1.07
CA ASN A 41 10.61 -3.71 2.47
C ASN A 41 10.26 -2.23 2.73
N SER A 42 10.87 -1.30 1.99
CA SER A 42 10.47 0.12 2.02
C SER A 42 9.20 0.35 1.21
N HIS A 43 9.14 -0.23 0.01
CA HIS A 43 7.95 -0.14 -0.85
C HIS A 43 6.68 -0.65 -0.16
N VAL A 44 6.73 -1.80 0.51
CA VAL A 44 5.53 -2.39 1.13
C VAL A 44 5.01 -1.59 2.32
N ARG A 45 5.88 -0.86 3.03
CA ARG A 45 5.47 0.05 4.12
C ARG A 45 4.70 1.25 3.57
N GLU A 46 5.26 1.91 2.57
CA GLU A 46 4.58 3.02 1.89
C GLU A 46 3.28 2.58 1.21
N LEU A 47 3.26 1.37 0.63
CA LEU A 47 2.07 0.77 0.06
C LEU A 47 0.99 0.56 1.12
N GLU A 48 1.34 0.04 2.30
CA GLU A 48 0.41 -0.14 3.43
C GLU A 48 -0.23 1.17 3.89
N ASP A 49 0.60 2.21 4.08
CA ASP A 49 0.13 3.53 4.52
C ASP A 49 -0.83 4.14 3.49
N CYS A 50 -0.48 4.06 2.21
CA CYS A 50 -1.35 4.54 1.14
C CYS A 50 -2.65 3.72 1.05
N THR A 51 -2.57 2.39 1.22
CA THR A 51 -3.75 1.51 1.17
C THR A 51 -4.75 1.84 2.27
N LYS A 52 -4.25 2.15 3.48
CA LYS A 52 -5.10 2.51 4.61
C LYS A 52 -5.87 3.80 4.32
N ILE A 53 -5.17 4.81 3.79
CA ILE A 53 -5.78 6.09 3.39
C ILE A 53 -6.80 5.86 2.25
N ASP A 54 -6.44 5.10 1.23
CA ASP A 54 -7.31 4.79 0.09
C ASP A 54 -8.56 4.02 0.51
N ARG A 55 -8.46 3.14 1.52
CA ARG A 55 -9.61 2.43 2.09
C ARG A 55 -10.57 3.39 2.76
N ASP A 56 -10.07 4.33 3.55
CA ASP A 56 -10.91 5.29 4.26
C ASP A 56 -11.61 6.26 3.29
N LEU A 57 -11.04 6.47 2.10
CA LEU A 57 -11.62 7.32 1.05
C LEU A 57 -12.54 6.56 0.06
N LYS A 58 -12.19 5.33 -0.33
CA LYS A 58 -12.93 4.53 -1.33
C LYS A 58 -14.03 3.67 -0.73
N GLY A 59 -14.06 3.51 0.59
CA GLY A 59 -15.08 2.79 1.35
C GLY A 59 -15.09 1.26 1.17
N THR A 60 -14.67 0.72 0.02
CA THR A 60 -14.74 -0.72 -0.30
C THR A 60 -13.37 -1.36 -0.48
N ASN A 61 -13.16 -2.52 0.16
CA ASN A 61 -11.92 -3.31 0.02
C ASN A 61 -11.64 -3.73 -1.44
N ARG A 62 -12.71 -3.92 -2.23
CA ARG A 62 -12.61 -4.30 -3.65
C ARG A 62 -11.96 -3.21 -4.49
N ALA A 63 -12.38 -1.94 -4.34
CA ALA A 63 -11.80 -0.83 -5.09
C ALA A 63 -10.31 -0.66 -4.77
N VAL A 64 -9.97 -0.72 -3.48
CA VAL A 64 -8.59 -0.67 -2.98
C VAL A 64 -7.75 -1.79 -3.60
N ARG A 65 -8.25 -3.03 -3.61
CA ARG A 65 -7.51 -4.17 -4.18
C ARG A 65 -7.23 -4.02 -5.67
N TYR A 66 -8.16 -3.48 -6.46
CA TYR A 66 -7.92 -3.24 -7.89
C TYR A 66 -6.80 -2.23 -8.11
N ASP A 67 -6.79 -1.14 -7.35
CA ASP A 67 -5.72 -0.15 -7.42
C ASP A 67 -4.39 -0.79 -7.03
N LEU A 68 -4.33 -1.56 -5.93
CA LEU A 68 -3.09 -2.25 -5.54
C LEU A 68 -2.55 -3.19 -6.63
N ASN A 69 -3.41 -3.93 -7.32
CA ASN A 69 -2.99 -4.82 -8.39
C ASN A 69 -2.44 -4.04 -9.61
N TYR A 70 -2.93 -2.82 -9.86
CA TYR A 70 -2.42 -1.95 -10.90
C TYR A 70 -0.99 -1.46 -10.60
N LEU A 71 -0.67 -1.25 -9.32
CA LEU A 71 0.62 -0.73 -8.87
C LEU A 71 1.76 -1.73 -8.90
N LEU A 72 1.45 -3.02 -8.98
CA LEU A 72 2.48 -4.03 -9.05
C LEU A 72 3.26 -3.92 -10.37
N PRO A 73 4.60 -3.97 -10.33
CA PRO A 73 5.39 -4.03 -11.54
C PRO A 73 5.08 -5.30 -12.31
N SER A 74 5.20 -5.25 -13.64
CA SER A 74 4.91 -6.38 -14.53
C SER A 74 5.64 -7.66 -14.13
N LYS A 75 6.85 -7.56 -13.58
CA LYS A 75 7.65 -8.70 -13.09
C LYS A 75 7.06 -9.37 -11.83
N ALA A 76 6.28 -8.64 -11.04
CA ALA A 76 5.65 -9.14 -9.82
C ALA A 76 4.26 -9.75 -10.09
N LYS A 77 3.56 -9.28 -11.13
CA LYS A 77 2.19 -9.73 -11.46
C LYS A 77 2.05 -11.26 -11.61
N PRO A 78 2.95 -11.99 -12.29
CA PRO A 78 2.85 -13.46 -12.41
C PRO A 78 3.04 -14.21 -11.08
N LYS A 79 3.77 -13.63 -10.12
CA LYS A 79 3.98 -14.28 -8.81
C LYS A 79 2.80 -14.04 -7.88
N VAL A 80 2.16 -12.88 -8.00
CA VAL A 80 0.93 -12.55 -7.28
C VAL A 80 -0.28 -13.21 -7.93
N SER A 81 -0.26 -13.54 -9.23
CA SER A 81 -1.39 -14.19 -9.90
C SER A 81 -1.73 -15.56 -9.29
N ILE A 82 -0.73 -16.28 -8.78
CA ILE A 82 -0.88 -17.56 -8.06
C ILE A 82 -1.79 -17.42 -6.83
N PHE A 83 -1.79 -16.24 -6.18
CA PHE A 83 -2.70 -15.95 -5.06
C PHE A 83 -4.16 -16.15 -5.44
N TYR A 84 -4.56 -15.78 -6.65
CA TYR A 84 -5.95 -15.86 -7.10
C TYR A 84 -6.37 -17.28 -7.50
N VAL A 85 -5.42 -18.17 -7.76
CA VAL A 85 -5.69 -19.57 -8.14
C VAL A 85 -5.88 -20.45 -6.91
N GLY A 86 -5.12 -20.20 -5.83
CA GLY A 86 -5.16 -21.01 -4.61
C GLY A 86 -6.01 -20.45 -3.47
N ALA A 87 -6.20 -19.12 -3.38
CA ALA A 87 -7.11 -18.53 -2.40
C ALA A 87 -8.49 -18.45 -3.04
N GLY A 88 -9.36 -19.40 -2.67
CA GLY A 88 -10.76 -19.38 -3.02
C GLY A 88 -11.33 -17.97 -2.95
N SER A 89 -11.87 -17.54 -4.09
CA SER A 89 -12.84 -16.46 -4.23
C SER A 89 -13.61 -16.24 -2.92
N ILE A 90 -13.63 -15.00 -2.41
CA ILE A 90 -14.79 -14.32 -1.80
C ILE A 90 -14.36 -13.19 -0.86
N ASP A 91 -13.17 -13.23 -0.25
CA ASP A 91 -12.76 -12.12 0.61
C ASP A 91 -11.95 -11.07 -0.16
N TRP A 92 -12.56 -9.91 -0.38
CA TRP A 92 -11.91 -8.75 -0.99
C TRP A 92 -10.96 -8.03 -0.03
N ASP A 93 -10.78 -8.52 1.20
CA ASP A 93 -9.86 -7.98 2.18
C ASP A 93 -8.45 -7.76 1.62
N TYR A 94 -8.12 -6.48 1.45
CA TYR A 94 -6.82 -6.03 0.97
C TYR A 94 -5.68 -6.41 1.94
N ARG A 95 -5.99 -6.64 3.23
CA ARG A 95 -4.99 -7.05 4.23
C ARG A 95 -4.42 -8.43 3.90
N LYS A 96 -5.26 -9.36 3.44
CA LYS A 96 -4.84 -10.68 2.97
C LYS A 96 -3.94 -10.58 1.75
N PHE A 97 -4.25 -9.65 0.85
CA PHE A 97 -3.44 -9.38 -0.33
C PHE A 97 -2.05 -8.82 0.04
N ILE A 98 -1.99 -7.81 0.92
CA ILE A 98 -0.72 -7.26 1.42
C ILE A 98 0.11 -8.33 2.14
N ALA A 99 -0.52 -9.15 2.98
CA ALA A 99 0.14 -10.27 3.66
C ALA A 99 0.75 -11.27 2.66
N HIS A 100 0.04 -11.58 1.58
CA HIS A 100 0.56 -12.44 0.52
C HIS A 100 1.77 -11.81 -0.18
N ILE A 101 1.69 -10.53 -0.56
CA ILE A 101 2.81 -9.83 -1.21
C ILE A 101 4.04 -9.83 -0.28
N LYS A 102 3.86 -9.53 1.02
CA LYS A 102 4.94 -9.63 2.02
C LYS A 102 5.55 -11.02 2.04
N LYS A 103 4.75 -12.08 2.12
CA LYS A 103 5.26 -13.45 2.12
C LYS A 103 6.06 -13.78 0.85
N THR A 104 5.60 -13.31 -0.30
CA THR A 104 6.19 -13.63 -1.61
C THR A 104 7.50 -12.87 -1.88
N PHE A 105 7.62 -11.63 -1.38
CA PHE A 105 8.72 -10.74 -1.76
C PHE A 105 9.57 -10.21 -0.60
N SER A 106 9.16 -10.37 0.67
CA SER A 106 9.96 -9.92 1.81
C SER A 106 11.33 -10.55 1.81
N ASN A 107 12.35 -9.70 1.92
CA ASN A 107 13.72 -10.13 2.06
C ASN A 107 14.02 -10.48 3.52
N LYS A 108 13.86 -11.76 3.88
CA LYS A 108 14.19 -12.26 5.23
C LYS A 108 15.67 -12.07 5.57
N LYS A 109 16.54 -12.22 4.57
CA LYS A 109 17.99 -12.09 4.73
C LYS A 109 18.41 -10.69 5.13
N GLU A 110 17.79 -9.64 4.57
CA GLU A 110 18.05 -8.26 4.98
C GLU A 110 17.77 -8.01 6.48
N LYS A 111 16.73 -8.65 7.03
CA LYS A 111 16.40 -8.53 8.46
C LYS A 111 17.44 -9.23 9.33
N GLU A 112 17.89 -10.41 8.92
CA GLU A 112 18.94 -11.18 9.59
C GLU A 112 20.29 -10.44 9.54
N ASP A 113 20.70 -9.96 8.36
CA ASP A 113 21.95 -9.24 8.15
C ASP A 113 22.00 -7.94 8.99
N LYS A 114 20.88 -7.19 9.07
CA LYS A 114 20.80 -5.99 9.93
C LYS A 114 20.93 -6.32 11.42
N GLN A 115 20.32 -7.43 11.86
CA GLN A 115 20.39 -7.88 13.24
C GLN A 115 21.81 -8.33 13.59
N GLU A 116 22.48 -9.03 12.68
CA GLU A 116 23.87 -9.43 12.82
C GLU A 116 24.78 -8.20 12.91
N LEU A 117 24.63 -7.24 12.00
CA LEU A 117 25.43 -6.01 11.98
C LEU A 117 25.27 -5.18 13.26
N LEU A 118 24.04 -5.07 13.80
CA LEU A 118 23.77 -4.44 15.10
C LEU A 118 24.50 -5.17 16.24
N THR A 119 24.53 -6.49 16.21
CA THR A 119 25.21 -7.31 17.22
C THR A 119 26.72 -7.10 17.15
N GLN A 120 27.28 -7.11 15.93
CA GLN A 120 28.71 -6.85 15.72
C GLN A 120 29.12 -5.43 16.16
N LEU A 121 28.29 -4.41 15.91
CA LEU A 121 28.53 -3.03 16.36
C LEU A 121 28.54 -2.95 17.89
N LYS A 122 27.53 -3.52 18.57
CA LYS A 122 27.48 -3.56 20.04
C LYS A 122 28.71 -4.25 20.64
N GLN A 123 29.13 -5.37 20.06
CA GLN A 123 30.34 -6.08 20.51
C GLN A 123 31.60 -5.22 20.31
N ARG A 124 31.71 -4.51 19.18
CA ARG A 124 32.85 -3.62 18.89
C ARG A 124 32.91 -2.45 19.88
N ASP A 125 31.79 -1.84 20.19
CA ASP A 125 31.72 -0.71 21.13
C ASP A 125 32.04 -1.16 22.56
N ASN A 126 31.54 -2.32 23.00
CA ASN A 126 31.93 -2.90 24.28
C ASN A 126 33.43 -3.19 24.37
N LYS A 127 34.03 -3.77 23.32
CA LYS A 127 35.48 -3.98 23.27
C LYS A 127 36.26 -2.67 23.38
N ARG A 128 35.84 -1.63 22.65
CA ARG A 128 36.46 -0.30 22.71
C ARG A 128 36.38 0.32 24.10
N LEU A 129 35.24 0.17 24.79
CA LEU A 129 35.07 0.63 26.17
C LEU A 129 36.05 -0.07 27.11
N ILE A 130 36.16 -1.40 27.01
CA ILE A 130 37.09 -2.20 27.83
C ILE A 130 38.54 -1.77 27.58
N TYR A 131 38.96 -1.61 26.33
CA TYR A 131 40.33 -1.17 26.03
C TYR A 131 40.65 0.22 26.58
N ARG A 132 39.70 1.16 26.52
CA ARG A 132 39.88 2.51 27.10
C ARG A 132 40.02 2.47 28.62
N LEU A 133 39.26 1.61 29.29
CA LEU A 133 39.35 1.45 30.74
C LEU A 133 40.70 0.85 31.14
N LEU A 134 41.15 -0.19 30.43
CA LEU A 134 42.42 -0.85 30.71
C LEU A 134 43.64 0.03 30.39
N SER A 135 43.56 0.94 29.41
CA SER A 135 44.63 1.87 29.09
C SER A 135 44.70 3.10 30.00
N SER A 136 43.79 3.23 30.96
CA SER A 136 43.71 4.35 31.91
C SER A 136 44.28 4.00 33.30
N PHE A 137 44.83 2.79 33.46
CA PHE A 137 45.60 2.30 34.61
C PHE A 137 47.06 2.15 34.21
#